data_AF-A0A7L2PS72-F1
#
_entry.id   AF-A0A7L2PS72-F1
#
_cell.length_a   1.000
_cell.length_b   1.000
_cell.length_c   1.000
_cell.angle_alpha   90.00
_cell.angle_beta   90.00
_cell.angle_gamma   90.00
#
_symmetry.space_group_name_H-M   'P 1'
#
loop_
_entity.id
_entity.type
_entity.pdbx_description
1 polymer ?
#
loop_
_entity_poly.entity_id
_entity_poly.type
_entity_poly.pdbx_seq_one_letter_code
_entity_poly.pdbx_strand_id
1 'polypeptide(L)'
;SDWSADSWSDYGSRDKPGTTLGRTVPDGNVLFPDIFHTNHLLFYERFSAYQDYILADCKASEVKRFIAEYLEKVLEPSGWQAIWRTNVFEVLVGVVDVNFPALKAVVQLSEPFLCESQDSSFTLECMQELLELKEHQILLQELWVVYDESGEFDQTALAIEHVRFFYQCIWRTWDEEEEDEFDYFVRCVEPRLRLHYDILEHRVPSGLVADYQNLLSQCEELYEKFLNVRNSISSNDSDSEAENVSMVEGLKLYDQVEHIKQRLKLIENPLLRYVFGYQKYGSLQAKGLRSTGAKVIHVVPWTMTANLLQLLTRDKLCPESCGTLEIQFHRDPLSAVNACYEGDRVIICPGHYFVDGMFSIADSIELEGYGLPDDVVIEKQGKGDNFFDCTGANIKISNLKLVQHDAVEGILNVHHGKTTLENCVLQCETTGITVRTSAELLMRNSDLYGAK
;
A
#
# COMPACT_ATOMS: atom_id res chain seq x y z
N SER A 1 11.27 28.27 -55.19
CA SER A 1 12.09 27.73 -54.10
C SER A 1 11.25 26.68 -53.42
N ASP A 2 11.24 25.52 -54.06
CA ASP A 2 10.61 24.28 -53.65
C ASP A 2 11.33 23.67 -52.45
N TRP A 3 10.55 23.10 -51.53
CA TRP A 3 10.99 21.98 -50.71
C TRP A 3 9.88 20.94 -50.73
N SER A 4 10.04 20.00 -51.66
CA SER A 4 9.28 18.76 -51.74
C SER A 4 9.88 17.73 -50.77
N ALA A 5 8.98 16.91 -50.24
CA ALA A 5 9.27 15.70 -49.50
C ALA A 5 10.11 14.71 -50.30
N ASP A 6 11.04 14.02 -49.63
CA ASP A 6 11.58 12.75 -50.10
C ASP A 6 11.67 11.74 -48.95
N SER A 7 11.03 10.61 -49.22
CA SER A 7 10.97 9.36 -48.48
C SER A 7 12.34 8.74 -48.24
N TRP A 8 12.61 8.33 -47.00
CA TRP A 8 13.59 7.28 -46.70
C TRP A 8 12.94 6.25 -45.80
N SER A 9 12.38 5.23 -46.44
CA SER A 9 12.17 3.91 -45.86
C SER A 9 13.53 3.25 -45.67
N ASP A 10 13.84 2.79 -44.46
CA ASP A 10 14.67 1.60 -44.34
C ASP A 10 14.26 0.76 -43.12
N TYR A 11 14.34 -0.55 -43.35
CA TYR A 11 13.69 -1.60 -42.60
C TYR A 11 14.27 -1.75 -41.19
N GLY A 12 13.44 -1.50 -40.18
CA GLY A 12 13.70 -1.93 -38.81
C GLY A 12 13.75 -3.46 -38.74
N SER A 13 14.94 -3.98 -38.48
CA SER A 13 15.20 -5.35 -38.06
C SER A 13 14.15 -5.77 -37.01
N ARG A 14 13.46 -6.88 -37.29
CA ARG A 14 12.58 -7.56 -36.33
C ARG A 14 13.43 -8.18 -35.22
N ASP A 15 13.78 -7.39 -34.23
CA ASP A 15 14.04 -7.87 -32.88
C ASP A 15 12.93 -7.31 -32.00
N LYS A 16 11.83 -8.06 -31.91
CA LYS A 16 10.81 -7.82 -30.87
C LYS A 16 11.48 -8.13 -29.53
N PRO A 17 11.52 -7.21 -28.55
CA PRO A 17 11.61 -7.64 -27.17
C PRO A 17 10.22 -8.17 -26.83
N GLY A 18 9.97 -9.44 -27.15
CA GLY A 18 8.81 -10.13 -26.60
C GLY A 18 9.02 -10.16 -25.10
N THR A 19 8.09 -9.58 -24.35
CA THR A 19 8.00 -9.70 -22.90
C THR A 19 7.72 -11.17 -22.57
N THR A 20 8.73 -12.04 -22.68
CA THR A 20 8.60 -13.44 -22.27
C THR A 20 8.36 -13.45 -20.78
N LEU A 21 7.12 -13.76 -20.39
CA LEU A 21 6.74 -13.87 -18.99
C LEU A 21 7.58 -14.98 -18.34
N GLY A 22 8.03 -14.72 -17.11
CA GLY A 22 8.80 -15.69 -16.36
C GLY A 22 7.96 -16.89 -15.94
N ARG A 23 8.62 -17.91 -15.41
CA ARG A 23 8.00 -19.10 -14.82
C ARG A 23 8.01 -19.00 -13.29
N THR A 24 6.91 -19.35 -12.65
CA THR A 24 6.78 -19.42 -11.18
C THR A 24 6.21 -20.77 -10.76
N VAL A 25 6.83 -21.38 -9.76
CA VAL A 25 6.37 -22.64 -9.17
C VAL A 25 5.25 -22.32 -8.16
N PRO A 26 4.07 -22.95 -8.24
CA PRO A 26 3.05 -22.81 -7.21
C PRO A 26 3.55 -23.31 -5.85
N ASP A 27 3.27 -22.57 -4.78
CA ASP A 27 3.55 -23.00 -3.41
C ASP A 27 2.57 -24.11 -2.98
N GLY A 28 3.06 -25.26 -2.55
CA GLY A 28 2.18 -26.37 -2.16
C GLY A 28 2.87 -27.72 -1.94
N ASN A 29 2.15 -28.67 -1.32
CA ASN A 29 2.56 -30.06 -1.18
C ASN A 29 2.28 -30.89 -2.45
N VAL A 30 1.37 -30.41 -3.31
CA VAL A 30 1.04 -31.03 -4.60
C VAL A 30 1.92 -30.42 -5.68
N LEU A 31 2.50 -31.27 -6.54
CA LEU A 31 3.32 -30.82 -7.68
C LEU A 31 2.40 -30.32 -8.81
N PHE A 32 1.87 -29.10 -8.67
CA PHE A 32 1.21 -28.42 -9.78
C PHE A 32 2.21 -28.06 -10.88
N PRO A 33 1.74 -27.96 -12.14
CA PRO A 33 2.51 -27.34 -13.22
C PRO A 33 2.89 -25.91 -12.86
N ASP A 34 3.97 -25.42 -13.44
CA ASP A 34 4.34 -24.03 -13.27
C ASP A 34 3.31 -23.10 -13.88
N ILE A 35 3.25 -21.88 -13.36
CA ILE A 35 2.39 -20.82 -13.87
C ILE A 35 3.22 -19.65 -14.38
N PHE A 36 2.61 -18.81 -15.20
CA PHE A 36 3.23 -17.57 -15.62
C PHE A 36 3.49 -16.62 -14.44
N HIS A 37 4.67 -16.02 -14.42
CA HIS A 37 5.06 -15.02 -13.44
C HIS A 37 4.53 -13.65 -13.84
N THR A 38 3.35 -13.30 -13.33
CA THR A 38 2.64 -12.07 -13.70
C THR A 38 2.64 -10.99 -12.61
N ASN A 39 3.28 -11.27 -11.47
CA ASN A 39 3.23 -10.43 -10.28
C ASN A 39 4.13 -9.18 -10.33
N HIS A 40 4.99 -9.04 -11.35
CA HIS A 40 5.98 -7.94 -11.44
C HIS A 40 5.78 -7.03 -12.65
N LEU A 41 4.56 -6.95 -13.18
CA LEU A 41 4.26 -5.94 -14.19
C LEU A 41 4.53 -4.55 -13.62
N LEU A 42 5.14 -3.69 -14.43
CA LEU A 42 5.49 -2.33 -14.07
C LEU A 42 4.32 -1.37 -14.29
N PHE A 43 4.37 -0.21 -13.63
CA PHE A 43 3.34 0.82 -13.74
C PHE A 43 3.01 1.15 -15.21
N TYR A 44 4.03 1.41 -16.03
CA TYR A 44 3.82 1.83 -17.42
C TYR A 44 3.20 0.73 -18.28
N GLU A 45 3.47 -0.55 -17.98
CA GLU A 45 2.91 -1.68 -18.72
C GLU A 45 1.40 -1.78 -18.48
N ARG A 46 0.98 -1.70 -17.21
CA ARG A 46 -0.46 -1.68 -16.88
C ARG A 46 -1.14 -0.39 -17.35
N PHE A 47 -0.47 0.74 -17.22
CA PHE A 47 -1.01 2.03 -17.62
C PHE A 47 -1.31 2.05 -19.12
N SER A 48 -0.35 1.67 -19.97
CA SER A 48 -0.55 1.60 -21.42
C SER A 48 -1.56 0.50 -21.79
N ALA A 49 -1.54 -0.66 -21.13
CA ALA A 49 -2.55 -1.71 -21.34
C ALA A 49 -3.97 -1.18 -21.15
N TYR A 50 -4.24 -0.53 -20.01
CA TYR A 50 -5.57 -0.01 -19.70
C TYR A 50 -5.95 1.18 -20.58
N GLN A 51 -5.05 2.14 -20.78
CA GLN A 51 -5.33 3.36 -21.55
C GLN A 51 -5.49 3.07 -23.04
N ASP A 52 -4.54 2.34 -23.64
CA ASP A 52 -4.41 2.29 -25.09
C ASP A 52 -5.14 1.09 -25.72
N TYR A 53 -5.35 0.02 -24.95
CA TYR A 53 -5.82 -1.26 -25.49
C TYR A 53 -7.12 -1.80 -24.87
N ILE A 54 -7.30 -1.65 -23.55
CA ILE A 54 -8.43 -2.26 -22.84
C ILE A 54 -9.61 -1.29 -22.73
N LEU A 55 -9.41 -0.12 -22.14
CA LEU A 55 -10.51 0.77 -21.74
C LEU A 55 -10.68 1.99 -22.65
N ALA A 56 -9.59 2.52 -23.21
CA ALA A 56 -9.63 3.76 -24.00
C ALA A 56 -10.41 4.86 -23.25
N ASP A 57 -11.31 5.57 -23.94
CA ASP A 57 -12.17 6.65 -23.42
C ASP A 57 -13.53 6.14 -22.91
N CYS A 58 -13.61 4.88 -22.45
CA CYS A 58 -14.89 4.28 -22.04
C CYS A 58 -15.49 4.91 -20.78
N LYS A 59 -16.81 4.76 -20.67
CA LYS A 59 -17.58 5.08 -19.47
C LYS A 59 -17.61 3.89 -18.51
N ALA A 60 -17.95 4.15 -17.24
CA ALA A 60 -18.04 3.11 -16.22
C ALA A 60 -19.01 1.99 -16.61
N SER A 61 -20.17 2.35 -17.18
CA SER A 61 -21.16 1.40 -17.68
C SER A 61 -20.69 0.53 -18.86
N GLU A 62 -19.62 0.93 -19.55
CA GLU A 62 -19.09 0.26 -20.73
C GLU A 62 -17.86 -0.61 -20.43
N VAL A 63 -17.23 -0.44 -19.27
CA VAL A 63 -15.98 -1.13 -18.88
C VAL A 63 -16.03 -2.63 -19.16
N LYS A 64 -17.10 -3.31 -18.75
CA LYS A 64 -17.24 -4.75 -18.94
C LYS A 64 -17.27 -5.15 -20.43
N ARG A 65 -17.93 -4.37 -21.27
CA ARG A 65 -17.98 -4.58 -22.72
C ARG A 65 -16.61 -4.39 -23.35
N PHE A 66 -15.90 -3.31 -23.00
CA PHE A 66 -14.56 -3.02 -23.51
C PHE A 66 -13.54 -4.09 -23.11
N ILE A 67 -13.57 -4.56 -21.86
CA ILE A 67 -12.74 -5.68 -21.41
C ILE A 67 -13.05 -6.94 -22.25
N ALA A 68 -14.32 -7.26 -22.48
CA ALA A 68 -14.70 -8.42 -23.30
C ALA A 68 -14.18 -8.30 -24.74
N GLU A 69 -14.35 -7.13 -25.38
CA GLU A 69 -13.86 -6.87 -26.75
C GLU A 69 -12.33 -6.91 -26.87
N TYR A 70 -11.61 -6.53 -25.80
CA TYR A 70 -10.17 -6.70 -25.74
C TYR A 70 -9.79 -8.19 -25.66
N LEU A 71 -10.41 -8.93 -24.75
CA LEU A 71 -10.13 -10.36 -24.56
C LEU A 71 -10.41 -11.18 -25.82
N GLU A 72 -11.50 -10.90 -26.55
CA GLU A 72 -11.82 -11.57 -27.83
C GLU A 72 -10.70 -11.45 -28.88
N LYS A 73 -9.83 -10.44 -28.77
CA LYS A 73 -8.73 -10.20 -29.72
C LYS A 73 -7.42 -10.86 -29.33
N VAL A 74 -7.19 -11.10 -28.03
CA VAL A 74 -5.86 -11.44 -27.50
C VAL A 74 -5.82 -12.76 -26.73
N LEU A 75 -6.96 -13.26 -26.27
CA LEU A 75 -7.06 -14.45 -25.45
C LEU A 75 -7.45 -15.65 -26.31
N GLU A 76 -6.72 -16.75 -26.15
CA GLU A 76 -7.04 -18.00 -26.85
C GLU A 76 -8.33 -18.59 -26.28
N PRO A 77 -9.35 -18.89 -27.12
CA PRO A 77 -10.67 -19.27 -26.62
C PRO A 77 -10.70 -20.65 -25.96
N SER A 78 -9.71 -21.52 -26.21
CA SER A 78 -9.65 -22.88 -25.68
C SER A 78 -8.24 -23.46 -25.78
N GLY A 79 -8.02 -24.62 -25.16
CA GLY A 79 -6.81 -25.44 -25.38
C GLY A 79 -5.68 -25.20 -24.38
N TRP A 80 -5.81 -24.21 -23.50
CA TRP A 80 -4.87 -23.94 -22.43
C TRP A 80 -5.35 -24.53 -21.09
N GLN A 81 -4.39 -24.75 -20.19
CA GLN A 81 -4.65 -25.20 -18.82
C GLN A 81 -4.45 -24.05 -17.83
N ALA A 82 -5.14 -24.14 -16.71
CA ALA A 82 -4.98 -23.19 -15.61
C ALA A 82 -5.20 -23.85 -14.25
N ILE A 83 -4.59 -23.25 -13.23
CA ILE A 83 -4.93 -23.53 -11.84
C ILE A 83 -6.12 -22.64 -11.49
N TRP A 84 -7.26 -23.27 -11.19
CA TRP A 84 -8.38 -22.60 -10.55
C TRP A 84 -8.10 -22.49 -9.06
N ARG A 85 -7.96 -21.25 -8.56
CA ARG A 85 -7.60 -20.98 -7.17
C ARG A 85 -8.66 -20.16 -6.48
N THR A 86 -8.99 -20.59 -5.27
CA THR A 86 -9.88 -19.91 -4.32
C THR A 86 -9.16 -19.77 -2.98
N ASN A 87 -9.84 -19.20 -1.98
CA ASN A 87 -9.33 -19.16 -0.60
C ASN A 87 -9.35 -20.53 0.10
N VAL A 88 -9.95 -21.56 -0.50
CA VAL A 88 -10.16 -22.87 0.13
C VAL A 88 -9.38 -23.99 -0.57
N PHE A 89 -9.26 -23.93 -1.90
CA PHE A 89 -8.61 -24.97 -2.70
C PHE A 89 -7.95 -24.41 -3.97
N GLU A 90 -7.07 -25.22 -4.54
CA GLU A 90 -6.47 -25.07 -5.86
C GLU A 90 -6.70 -26.35 -6.66
N VAL A 91 -7.09 -26.25 -7.94
CA VAL A 91 -7.35 -27.41 -8.80
C VAL A 91 -6.95 -27.14 -10.24
N LEU A 92 -6.34 -28.13 -10.90
CA LEU A 92 -5.93 -28.03 -12.29
C LEU A 92 -7.12 -28.27 -13.23
N VAL A 93 -7.37 -27.29 -14.10
CA VAL A 93 -8.47 -27.32 -15.07
C VAL A 93 -7.98 -27.04 -16.49
N GLY A 94 -8.63 -27.67 -17.46
CA GLY A 94 -8.47 -27.36 -18.88
C GLY A 94 -9.58 -26.45 -19.34
N VAL A 95 -9.25 -25.43 -20.13
CA VAL A 95 -10.22 -24.47 -20.67
C VAL A 95 -10.67 -24.91 -22.05
N VAL A 96 -11.98 -25.11 -22.21
CA VAL A 96 -12.59 -25.62 -23.45
C VAL A 96 -13.31 -24.54 -24.25
N ASP A 97 -13.71 -23.45 -23.61
CA ASP A 97 -14.34 -22.29 -24.26
C ASP A 97 -14.26 -21.06 -23.32
N VAL A 98 -14.49 -19.86 -23.85
CA VAL A 98 -14.56 -18.62 -23.06
C VAL A 98 -15.79 -17.81 -23.44
N ASN A 99 -16.63 -17.53 -22.44
CA ASN A 99 -17.74 -16.60 -22.54
C ASN A 99 -17.23 -15.17 -22.22
N PHE A 100 -16.77 -14.47 -23.26
CA PHE A 100 -16.20 -13.13 -23.13
C PHE A 100 -17.18 -12.11 -22.52
N PRO A 101 -18.46 -12.01 -22.92
CA PRO A 101 -19.40 -11.07 -22.29
C PRO A 101 -19.60 -11.32 -20.79
N ALA A 102 -19.50 -12.57 -20.34
CA ALA A 102 -19.60 -12.92 -18.93
C ALA A 102 -18.27 -12.83 -18.18
N LEU A 103 -17.14 -12.69 -18.87
CA LEU A 103 -15.77 -12.80 -18.35
C LEU A 103 -15.55 -14.14 -17.61
N LYS A 104 -16.08 -15.22 -18.18
CA LYS A 104 -15.99 -16.57 -17.63
C LYS A 104 -15.40 -17.56 -18.63
N ALA A 105 -14.59 -18.49 -18.15
CA ALA A 105 -14.14 -19.64 -18.90
C ALA A 105 -15.04 -20.85 -18.63
N VAL A 106 -15.31 -21.64 -19.65
CA VAL A 106 -15.88 -22.97 -19.53
C VAL A 106 -14.73 -23.94 -19.33
N VAL A 107 -14.77 -24.72 -18.25
CA VAL A 107 -13.64 -25.57 -17.86
C VAL A 107 -14.03 -27.02 -17.68
N GLN A 108 -13.02 -27.90 -17.72
CA GLN A 108 -13.11 -29.29 -17.35
C GLN A 108 -11.95 -29.65 -16.42
N LEU A 109 -12.14 -30.64 -15.54
CA LEU A 109 -11.04 -31.14 -14.72
C LEU A 109 -9.96 -31.76 -15.61
N SER A 110 -8.70 -31.45 -15.32
CA SER A 110 -7.59 -32.02 -16.08
C SER A 110 -7.30 -33.46 -15.69
N GLU A 111 -6.74 -34.23 -16.63
CA GLU A 111 -6.18 -35.56 -16.39
C GLU A 111 -4.64 -35.48 -16.49
N PRO A 112 -3.88 -35.81 -15.44
CA PRO A 112 -4.34 -36.32 -14.14
C PRO A 112 -5.03 -35.24 -13.27
N PHE A 113 -5.97 -35.66 -12.44
CA PHE A 113 -6.60 -34.79 -11.44
C PHE A 113 -5.58 -34.33 -10.39
N LEU A 114 -5.36 -33.02 -10.31
CA LEU A 114 -4.50 -32.37 -9.32
C LEU A 114 -5.33 -31.36 -8.53
N CYS A 115 -5.44 -31.57 -7.22
CA CYS A 115 -6.14 -30.68 -6.31
C CYS A 115 -5.39 -30.59 -4.98
N GLU A 116 -5.25 -29.37 -4.46
CA GLU A 116 -4.75 -29.09 -3.12
C GLU A 116 -5.80 -28.32 -2.34
N SER A 117 -5.99 -28.68 -1.07
CA SER A 117 -6.93 -28.00 -0.18
C SER A 117 -6.41 -27.99 1.24
N GLN A 118 -6.76 -26.96 2.00
CA GLN A 118 -6.30 -26.79 3.38
C GLN A 118 -6.89 -27.88 4.31
N ASP A 119 -8.09 -28.38 4.01
CA ASP A 119 -8.85 -29.31 4.86
C ASP A 119 -8.93 -30.75 4.31
N SER A 120 -8.21 -31.09 3.22
CA SER A 120 -8.15 -32.44 2.60
C SER A 120 -9.49 -33.06 2.18
N SER A 121 -10.57 -32.27 2.09
CA SER A 121 -11.95 -32.75 1.89
C SER A 121 -12.42 -32.78 0.43
N PHE A 122 -11.67 -32.18 -0.50
CA PHE A 122 -12.10 -32.08 -1.90
C PHE A 122 -11.62 -33.27 -2.73
N THR A 123 -12.50 -34.27 -2.86
CA THR A 123 -12.34 -35.41 -3.78
C THR A 123 -12.67 -35.00 -5.21
N LEU A 124 -12.32 -35.86 -6.18
CA LEU A 124 -12.68 -35.68 -7.59
C LEU A 124 -14.19 -35.51 -7.76
N GLU A 125 -14.98 -36.34 -7.08
CA GLU A 125 -16.44 -36.31 -7.13
C GLU A 125 -16.98 -34.98 -6.59
N CYS A 126 -16.45 -34.49 -5.46
CA CYS A 126 -16.84 -33.19 -4.91
C CYS A 126 -16.52 -32.02 -5.86
N MET A 127 -15.39 -32.08 -6.57
CA MET A 127 -15.03 -31.07 -7.57
C MET A 127 -15.93 -31.11 -8.80
N GLN A 128 -16.33 -32.30 -9.24
CA GLN A 128 -17.28 -32.47 -10.34
C GLN A 128 -18.65 -31.89 -9.98
N GLU A 129 -19.19 -32.24 -8.80
CA GLU A 129 -20.46 -31.67 -8.31
C GLU A 129 -20.39 -30.13 -8.21
N LEU A 130 -19.27 -29.58 -7.75
CA LEU A 130 -19.07 -28.13 -7.68
C LEU A 130 -19.04 -27.47 -9.07
N LEU A 131 -18.39 -28.09 -10.04
CA LEU A 131 -18.39 -27.59 -11.42
C LEU A 131 -19.78 -27.68 -12.05
N GLU A 132 -20.53 -28.76 -11.82
CA GLU A 132 -21.92 -28.89 -12.28
C GLU A 132 -22.81 -27.78 -11.71
N LEU A 133 -22.69 -27.48 -10.42
CA LEU A 133 -23.39 -26.37 -9.77
C LEU A 133 -23.03 -24.99 -10.34
N LYS A 134 -21.79 -24.84 -10.83
CA LYS A 134 -21.32 -23.63 -11.51
C LYS A 134 -21.55 -23.66 -13.02
N GLU A 135 -22.27 -24.65 -13.54
CA GLU A 135 -22.49 -24.85 -14.99
C GLU A 135 -21.16 -24.89 -15.79
N HIS A 136 -20.10 -25.39 -15.16
CA HIS A 136 -18.72 -25.44 -15.66
C HIS A 136 -18.12 -24.05 -15.97
N GLN A 137 -18.74 -22.96 -15.53
CA GLN A 137 -18.28 -21.60 -15.80
C GLN A 137 -17.58 -20.99 -14.59
N ILE A 138 -16.33 -20.57 -14.80
CA ILE A 138 -15.48 -19.97 -13.77
C ILE A 138 -15.06 -18.58 -14.19
N LEU A 139 -15.00 -17.64 -13.25
CA LEU A 139 -14.50 -16.29 -13.52
C LEU A 139 -13.04 -16.34 -13.98
N LEU A 140 -12.70 -15.60 -15.05
CA LEU A 140 -11.32 -15.53 -15.55
C LEU A 140 -10.33 -15.06 -14.46
N GLN A 141 -10.79 -14.24 -13.52
CA GLN A 141 -10.00 -13.72 -12.40
C GLN A 141 -9.52 -14.81 -11.43
N GLU A 142 -10.20 -15.97 -11.41
CA GLU A 142 -9.88 -17.11 -10.55
C GLU A 142 -8.92 -18.11 -11.23
N LEU A 143 -8.44 -17.81 -12.45
CA LEU A 143 -7.60 -18.72 -13.23
C LEU A 143 -6.15 -18.22 -13.32
N TRP A 144 -5.19 -19.09 -13.03
CA TRP A 144 -3.76 -18.88 -13.24
C TRP A 144 -3.29 -19.79 -14.36
N VAL A 145 -2.98 -19.19 -15.51
CA VAL A 145 -2.58 -19.93 -16.72
C VAL A 145 -1.30 -20.71 -16.44
N VAL A 146 -1.32 -22.00 -16.80
CA VAL A 146 -0.17 -22.89 -16.73
C VAL A 146 0.87 -22.41 -17.74
N TYR A 147 2.12 -22.35 -17.30
CA TYR A 147 3.26 -21.93 -18.10
C TYR A 147 3.46 -22.91 -19.27
N ASP A 148 3.64 -22.35 -20.45
CA ASP A 148 3.93 -23.10 -21.66
C ASP A 148 5.24 -22.61 -22.29
N GLU A 149 6.18 -23.53 -22.48
CA GLU A 149 7.50 -23.23 -23.05
C GLU A 149 7.42 -22.76 -24.52
N SER A 150 6.31 -23.05 -25.22
CA SER A 150 6.14 -22.62 -26.61
C SER A 150 5.89 -21.10 -26.73
N GLY A 151 5.44 -20.46 -25.65
CA GLY A 151 5.05 -19.05 -25.61
C GLY A 151 3.70 -18.75 -26.28
N GLU A 152 2.95 -19.78 -26.71
CA GLU A 152 1.65 -19.64 -27.36
C GLU A 152 0.64 -18.94 -26.44
N PHE A 153 0.69 -19.22 -25.14
CA PHE A 153 -0.26 -18.70 -24.16
C PHE A 153 0.23 -17.47 -23.37
N ASP A 154 1.35 -16.86 -23.74
CA ASP A 154 1.90 -15.66 -23.07
C ASP A 154 0.88 -14.51 -23.03
N GLN A 155 0.21 -14.24 -24.16
CA GLN A 155 -0.79 -13.18 -24.26
C GLN A 155 -2.06 -13.53 -23.47
N THR A 156 -2.46 -14.80 -23.46
CA THR A 156 -3.60 -15.28 -22.67
C THR A 156 -3.34 -15.08 -21.18
N ALA A 157 -2.15 -15.45 -20.71
CA ALA A 157 -1.74 -15.24 -19.32
C ALA A 157 -1.69 -13.76 -18.95
N LEU A 158 -1.11 -12.91 -19.81
CA LEU A 158 -1.02 -11.47 -19.59
C LEU A 158 -2.41 -10.81 -19.55
N ALA A 159 -3.30 -11.17 -20.48
CA ALA A 159 -4.65 -10.64 -20.55
C ALA A 159 -5.48 -10.99 -19.31
N ILE A 160 -5.40 -12.25 -18.85
CA ILE A 160 -6.06 -12.70 -17.62
C ILE A 160 -5.49 -11.96 -16.40
N GLU A 161 -4.17 -11.74 -16.34
CA GLU A 161 -3.57 -10.94 -15.28
C GLU A 161 -4.11 -9.50 -15.26
N HIS A 162 -4.25 -8.85 -16.40
CA HIS A 162 -4.81 -7.50 -16.47
C HIS A 162 -6.24 -7.46 -15.96
N VAL A 163 -7.07 -8.46 -16.28
CA VAL A 163 -8.45 -8.56 -15.80
C VAL A 163 -8.49 -8.80 -14.30
N ARG A 164 -7.70 -9.77 -13.81
CA ARG A 164 -7.60 -10.09 -12.38
C ARG A 164 -7.19 -8.86 -11.56
N PHE A 165 -6.09 -8.20 -11.93
CA PHE A 165 -5.64 -7.00 -11.26
C PHE A 165 -6.67 -5.88 -11.30
N PHE A 166 -7.33 -5.68 -12.45
CA PHE A 166 -8.32 -4.62 -12.59
C PHE A 166 -9.45 -4.78 -11.56
N TYR A 167 -10.03 -5.98 -11.47
CA TYR A 167 -11.14 -6.21 -10.53
C TYR A 167 -10.72 -6.29 -9.06
N GLN A 168 -9.47 -6.71 -8.78
CA GLN A 168 -8.95 -6.77 -7.42
C GLN A 168 -8.49 -5.40 -6.89
N CYS A 169 -7.83 -4.60 -7.72
CA CYS A 169 -7.14 -3.39 -7.27
C CYS A 169 -7.81 -2.10 -7.71
N ILE A 170 -8.52 -2.09 -8.84
CA ILE A 170 -9.03 -0.87 -9.47
C ILE A 170 -10.54 -0.74 -9.36
N TRP A 171 -11.30 -1.73 -9.86
CA TRP A 171 -12.76 -1.69 -9.89
C TRP A 171 -13.36 -1.63 -8.49
N ARG A 172 -14.44 -0.85 -8.35
CA ARG A 172 -15.27 -0.83 -7.14
C ARG A 172 -16.71 -1.06 -7.54
N THR A 173 -17.48 -1.73 -6.68
CA THR A 173 -18.88 -2.08 -6.95
C THR A 173 -19.78 -0.86 -7.17
N TRP A 174 -19.42 0.28 -6.58
CA TRP A 174 -20.14 1.55 -6.74
C TRP A 174 -19.68 2.40 -7.94
N ASP A 175 -18.68 1.96 -8.71
CA ASP A 175 -18.22 2.72 -9.88
C ASP A 175 -19.26 2.71 -11.02
N GLU A 176 -20.02 1.63 -11.14
CA GLU A 176 -21.03 1.44 -12.20
C GLU A 176 -22.18 2.46 -12.10
N GLU A 177 -22.45 2.98 -10.91
CA GLU A 177 -23.53 3.94 -10.66
C GLU A 177 -23.09 5.41 -10.73
N GLU A 178 -21.79 5.69 -10.89
CA GLU A 178 -21.31 7.07 -11.00
C GLU A 178 -21.61 7.68 -12.37
N GLU A 179 -21.93 8.97 -12.41
CA GLU A 179 -22.35 9.69 -13.62
C GLU A 179 -21.42 9.44 -14.82
N ASP A 180 -22.04 9.04 -15.93
CA ASP A 180 -21.45 8.57 -17.20
C ASP A 180 -20.92 9.72 -18.10
N GLU A 181 -20.64 10.89 -17.53
CA GLU A 181 -20.23 12.07 -18.30
C GLU A 181 -18.71 12.15 -18.55
N PHE A 182 -17.91 11.40 -17.79
CA PHE A 182 -16.45 11.50 -17.80
C PHE A 182 -15.78 10.17 -18.12
N ASP A 183 -14.59 10.26 -18.72
CA ASP A 183 -13.69 9.15 -19.00
C ASP A 183 -13.35 8.38 -17.69
N TYR A 184 -13.70 7.09 -17.67
CA TYR A 184 -13.48 6.23 -16.50
C TYR A 184 -11.99 6.01 -16.22
N PHE A 185 -11.15 5.96 -17.26
CA PHE A 185 -9.72 5.76 -17.09
C PHE A 185 -9.09 6.91 -16.31
N VAL A 186 -9.33 8.15 -16.75
CA VAL A 186 -8.78 9.35 -16.12
C VAL A 186 -9.34 9.54 -14.71
N ARG A 187 -10.64 9.27 -14.52
CA ARG A 187 -11.33 9.50 -13.24
C ARG A 187 -10.94 8.49 -12.17
N CYS A 188 -10.86 7.21 -12.52
CA CYS A 188 -10.79 6.11 -11.56
C CYS A 188 -9.52 5.26 -11.74
N VAL A 189 -9.20 4.86 -12.96
CA VAL A 189 -8.12 3.89 -13.21
C VAL A 189 -6.75 4.48 -12.94
N GLU A 190 -6.42 5.61 -13.56
CA GLU A 190 -5.10 6.25 -13.41
C GLU A 190 -4.79 6.58 -11.93
N PRO A 191 -5.67 7.26 -11.17
CA PRO A 191 -5.37 7.59 -9.77
C PRO A 191 -5.17 6.35 -8.88
N ARG A 192 -6.01 5.32 -9.04
CA ARG A 192 -5.92 4.08 -8.25
C ARG A 192 -4.72 3.22 -8.64
N LEU A 193 -4.42 3.13 -9.94
CA LEU A 193 -3.23 2.46 -10.44
C LEU A 193 -1.97 3.14 -9.90
N ARG A 194 -1.92 4.46 -9.96
CA ARG A 194 -0.79 5.23 -9.43
C ARG A 194 -0.64 5.05 -7.93
N LEU A 195 -1.74 5.14 -7.18
CA LEU A 195 -1.75 4.84 -5.74
C LEU A 195 -1.19 3.44 -5.44
N HIS A 196 -1.60 2.41 -6.19
CA HIS A 196 -1.11 1.06 -5.99
C HIS A 196 0.43 0.97 -6.09
N TYR A 197 1.01 1.52 -7.15
CA TYR A 197 2.48 1.49 -7.31
C TYR A 197 3.20 2.43 -6.34
N ASP A 198 2.60 3.57 -5.97
CA ASP A 198 3.15 4.42 -4.93
C ASP A 198 3.22 3.68 -3.58
N ILE A 199 2.25 2.82 -3.27
CA ILE A 199 2.25 1.98 -2.07
C ILE A 199 3.34 0.90 -2.17
N LEU A 200 3.43 0.19 -3.31
CA LEU A 200 4.46 -0.84 -3.53
C LEU A 200 5.88 -0.28 -3.44
N GLU A 201 6.09 0.93 -3.92
CA GLU A 201 7.38 1.63 -3.87
C GLU A 201 7.62 2.35 -2.53
N HIS A 202 6.76 2.10 -1.53
CA HIS A 202 6.79 2.70 -0.21
C HIS A 202 6.78 4.23 -0.20
N ARG A 203 6.20 4.89 -1.21
CA ARG A 203 6.10 6.36 -1.34
C ARG A 203 4.90 6.96 -0.61
N VAL A 204 3.95 6.13 -0.18
CA VAL A 204 2.79 6.56 0.61
C VAL A 204 3.06 6.28 2.09
N PRO A 205 2.78 7.25 2.99
CA PRO A 205 2.88 7.04 4.44
C PRO A 205 2.09 5.82 4.91
N SER A 206 2.68 4.97 5.75
CA SER A 206 2.07 3.71 6.22
C SER A 206 0.72 3.92 6.91
N GLY A 207 0.62 4.97 7.73
CA GLY A 207 -0.64 5.35 8.38
C GLY A 207 -1.73 5.72 7.36
N LEU A 208 -1.37 6.39 6.27
CA LEU A 208 -2.31 6.75 5.21
C LEU A 208 -2.75 5.52 4.40
N VAL A 209 -1.85 4.53 4.20
CA VAL A 209 -2.20 3.24 3.58
C VAL A 209 -3.22 2.50 4.44
N ALA A 210 -2.98 2.40 5.75
CA ALA A 210 -3.92 1.75 6.68
C ALA A 210 -5.27 2.49 6.71
N ASP A 211 -5.27 3.82 6.71
CA ASP A 211 -6.48 4.62 6.62
C ASP A 211 -7.25 4.35 5.31
N TYR A 212 -6.56 4.29 4.18
CA TYR A 212 -7.16 4.00 2.88
C TYR A 212 -7.83 2.63 2.87
N GLN A 213 -7.15 1.60 3.35
CA GLN A 213 -7.69 0.25 3.45
C GLN A 213 -8.92 0.20 4.37
N ASN A 214 -8.85 0.85 5.53
CA ASN A 214 -9.99 0.94 6.44
C ASN A 214 -11.19 1.66 5.82
N LEU A 215 -10.95 2.76 5.09
CA LEU A 215 -12.01 3.49 4.39
C LEU A 215 -12.62 2.65 3.26
N LEU A 216 -11.81 1.90 2.51
CA LEU A 216 -12.30 0.99 1.47
C LEU A 216 -13.23 -0.07 2.06
N SER A 217 -12.78 -0.80 3.08
CA SER A 217 -13.59 -1.83 3.73
C SER A 217 -14.88 -1.28 4.33
N GLN A 218 -14.81 -0.11 4.99
CA GLN A 218 -16.00 0.57 5.51
C GLN A 218 -16.98 0.97 4.39
N CYS A 219 -16.46 1.44 3.26
CA CYS A 219 -17.28 1.82 2.11
C CYS A 219 -17.98 0.60 1.51
N GLU A 220 -17.26 -0.51 1.32
CA GLU A 220 -17.82 -1.77 0.83
C GLU A 220 -18.96 -2.27 1.73
N GLU A 221 -18.73 -2.34 3.04
CA GLU A 221 -19.75 -2.78 3.99
C GLU A 221 -21.00 -1.88 4.01
N LEU A 222 -20.81 -0.55 3.96
CA LEU A 222 -21.91 0.41 3.95
C LEU A 222 -22.68 0.39 2.64
N TYR A 223 -21.96 0.22 1.53
CA TYR A 223 -22.57 0.15 0.21
C TYR A 223 -23.41 -1.11 0.04
N GLU A 224 -22.95 -2.27 0.53
CA GLU A 224 -23.76 -3.50 0.58
C GLU A 224 -25.03 -3.32 1.42
N LYS A 225 -24.95 -2.66 2.57
CA LYS A 225 -26.14 -2.33 3.38
C LYS A 225 -27.10 -1.42 2.61
N PHE A 226 -26.58 -0.42 1.91
CA PHE A 226 -27.37 0.47 1.08
C PHE A 226 -28.10 -0.28 -0.04
N LEU A 227 -27.41 -1.17 -0.75
CA LEU A 227 -28.01 -2.00 -1.81
C LEU A 227 -29.13 -2.89 -1.26
N ASN A 228 -28.93 -3.50 -0.08
CA ASN A 228 -29.96 -4.32 0.56
C ASN A 228 -31.22 -3.52 0.92
N VAL A 229 -31.06 -2.32 1.49
CA VAL A 229 -32.19 -1.41 1.78
C VAL A 229 -32.89 -0.99 0.50
N ARG A 230 -32.14 -0.60 -0.54
CA ARG A 230 -32.69 -0.19 -1.84
C ARG A 230 -33.50 -1.29 -2.53
N ASN A 231 -32.97 -2.51 -2.53
CA ASN A 231 -33.63 -3.67 -3.12
C ASN A 231 -34.90 -4.04 -2.34
N SER A 232 -34.89 -3.87 -1.01
CA SER A 232 -36.06 -4.11 -0.16
C SER A 232 -37.19 -3.12 -0.45
N ILE A 233 -36.87 -1.84 -0.69
CA ILE A 233 -37.86 -0.82 -1.08
C ILE A 233 -38.44 -1.14 -2.46
N SER A 234 -37.58 -1.51 -3.41
CA SER A 234 -37.97 -1.80 -4.80
C SER A 234 -38.87 -3.05 -4.94
N SER A 235 -38.91 -3.89 -3.91
CA SER A 235 -39.69 -5.14 -3.87
C SER A 235 -41.07 -5.02 -3.21
N ASN A 236 -41.36 -3.89 -2.54
CA ASN A 236 -42.60 -3.68 -1.78
C ASN A 236 -43.51 -2.64 -2.48
N ASP A 237 -44.46 -3.08 -3.30
CA ASP A 237 -45.44 -2.23 -4.01
C ASP A 237 -46.55 -1.63 -3.10
N SER A 238 -46.30 -1.41 -1.79
CA SER A 238 -47.33 -0.89 -0.88
C SER A 238 -46.84 0.32 -0.07
N ASP A 239 -47.43 1.49 -0.36
CA ASP A 239 -47.30 2.77 0.37
C ASP A 239 -47.57 2.58 1.88
N SER A 240 -46.54 2.19 2.63
CA SER A 240 -46.62 1.89 4.05
C SER A 240 -45.62 2.73 4.83
N GLU A 241 -45.94 3.05 6.08
CA GLU A 241 -45.02 3.80 6.97
C GLU A 241 -43.65 3.11 7.13
N ALA A 242 -43.58 1.80 6.95
CA ALA A 242 -42.33 1.03 6.99
C ALA A 242 -41.41 1.36 5.79
N GLU A 243 -42.00 1.63 4.62
CA GLU A 243 -41.27 2.03 3.42
C GLU A 243 -40.66 3.43 3.58
N ASN A 244 -41.42 4.37 4.18
CA ASN A 244 -40.93 5.72 4.49
C ASN A 244 -39.71 5.69 5.43
N VAL A 245 -39.71 4.82 6.45
CA VAL A 245 -38.57 4.64 7.37
C VAL A 245 -37.36 4.06 6.63
N SER A 246 -37.58 3.06 5.77
CA SER A 246 -36.55 2.44 4.94
C SER A 246 -35.92 3.43 3.95
N MET A 247 -36.72 4.35 3.39
CA MET A 247 -36.22 5.40 2.49
C MET A 247 -35.32 6.40 3.21
N VAL A 248 -35.70 6.82 4.43
CA VAL A 248 -34.88 7.71 5.25
C VAL A 248 -33.57 7.03 5.67
N GLU A 249 -33.60 5.73 5.98
CA GLU A 249 -32.40 4.94 6.27
C GLU A 249 -31.49 4.83 5.03
N GLY A 250 -32.06 4.54 3.86
CA GLY A 250 -31.33 4.51 2.60
C GLY A 250 -30.63 5.82 2.28
N LEU A 251 -31.29 6.97 2.47
CA LEU A 251 -30.68 8.30 2.29
C LEU A 251 -29.51 8.55 3.24
N LYS A 252 -29.61 8.13 4.50
CA LYS A 252 -28.52 8.27 5.48
C LYS A 252 -27.31 7.40 5.10
N LEU A 253 -27.56 6.16 4.66
CA LEU A 253 -26.50 5.27 4.21
C LEU A 253 -25.81 5.85 2.96
N TYR A 254 -26.58 6.37 2.01
CA TYR A 254 -26.04 7.02 0.81
C TYR A 254 -25.14 8.22 1.15
N ASP A 255 -25.58 9.11 2.04
CA ASP A 255 -24.79 10.28 2.47
C ASP A 255 -23.46 9.85 3.13
N GLN A 256 -23.48 8.80 3.96
CA GLN A 256 -22.27 8.23 4.56
C GLN A 256 -21.33 7.62 3.52
N VAL A 257 -21.87 6.88 2.55
CA VAL A 257 -21.11 6.29 1.45
C VAL A 257 -20.44 7.40 0.63
N GLU A 258 -21.18 8.44 0.23
CA GLU A 258 -20.64 9.57 -0.54
C GLU A 258 -19.54 10.31 0.22
N HIS A 259 -19.71 10.53 1.52
CA HIS A 259 -18.67 11.12 2.36
C HIS A 259 -17.38 10.27 2.38
N ILE A 260 -17.50 8.94 2.46
CA ILE A 260 -16.33 8.05 2.43
C ILE A 260 -15.69 8.03 1.04
N LYS A 261 -16.48 7.93 -0.04
CA LYS A 261 -15.99 8.01 -1.43
C LYS A 261 -15.19 9.27 -1.69
N GLN A 262 -15.65 10.43 -1.21
CA GLN A 262 -14.91 11.69 -1.34
C GLN A 262 -13.53 11.60 -0.66
N ARG A 263 -13.46 11.02 0.54
CA ARG A 263 -12.18 10.81 1.24
C ARG A 263 -11.26 9.85 0.49
N LEU A 264 -11.80 8.78 -0.08
CA LEU A 264 -11.04 7.86 -0.94
C LEU A 264 -10.46 8.59 -2.14
N LYS A 265 -11.26 9.41 -2.85
CA LYS A 265 -10.82 10.23 -4.00
C LYS A 265 -9.69 11.20 -3.62
N LEU A 266 -9.70 11.78 -2.42
CA LEU A 266 -8.60 12.61 -1.93
C LEU A 266 -7.29 11.83 -1.79
N ILE A 267 -7.35 10.59 -1.27
CA ILE A 267 -6.16 9.74 -1.10
C ILE A 267 -5.68 9.18 -2.43
N GLU A 268 -6.58 8.83 -3.34
CA GLU A 268 -6.26 8.32 -4.68
C GLU A 268 -5.57 9.38 -5.54
N ASN A 269 -5.94 10.65 -5.41
CA ASN A 269 -5.27 11.72 -6.14
C ASN A 269 -3.88 12.04 -5.55
N PRO A 270 -2.79 11.95 -6.33
CA PRO A 270 -1.43 12.19 -5.83
C PRO A 270 -1.19 13.57 -5.21
N LEU A 271 -1.80 14.62 -5.78
CA LEU A 271 -1.63 15.99 -5.27
C LEU A 271 -2.43 16.20 -3.99
N LEU A 272 -3.67 15.71 -3.96
CA LEU A 272 -4.56 15.89 -2.81
C LEU A 272 -4.14 15.02 -1.62
N ARG A 273 -3.61 13.81 -1.86
CA ARG A 273 -3.18 12.93 -0.77
C ARG A 273 -2.04 13.52 0.03
N TYR A 274 -1.12 14.22 -0.65
CA TYR A 274 -0.02 14.94 -0.01
C TYR A 274 -0.60 15.95 0.99
N VAL A 275 -1.50 16.83 0.52
CA VAL A 275 -2.18 17.84 1.35
C VAL A 275 -2.98 17.20 2.49
N PHE A 276 -3.70 16.10 2.21
CA PHE A 276 -4.52 15.40 3.20
C PHE A 276 -3.66 14.76 4.31
N GLY A 277 -2.54 14.13 3.95
CA GLY A 277 -1.57 13.58 4.90
C GLY A 277 -1.06 14.65 5.86
N TYR A 278 -0.65 15.81 5.34
CA TYR A 278 -0.16 16.93 6.17
C TYR A 278 -1.15 17.39 7.24
N GLN A 279 -2.44 17.41 6.94
CA GLN A 279 -3.46 17.84 7.90
C GLN A 279 -3.65 16.83 9.03
N LYS A 280 -3.45 15.54 8.77
CA LYS A 280 -3.67 14.48 9.76
C LYS A 280 -2.49 14.34 10.72
N TYR A 281 -1.25 14.44 10.23
CA TYR A 281 -0.04 14.33 11.07
C TYR A 281 0.23 15.59 11.93
N GLY A 282 -0.42 16.72 11.64
CA GLY A 282 -0.40 17.90 12.52
C GLY A 282 -1.13 17.74 13.86
N SER A 283 -1.73 16.57 14.13
CA SER A 283 -2.54 16.28 15.33
C SER A 283 -1.84 15.41 16.38
N LEU A 284 -0.50 15.41 16.42
CA LEU A 284 0.26 14.72 17.46
C LEU A 284 -0.14 15.24 18.84
N GLN A 285 -0.75 14.36 19.65
CA GLN A 285 -1.15 14.68 21.02
C GLN A 285 -0.01 14.40 21.99
N ALA A 286 0.41 15.46 22.69
CA ALA A 286 1.32 15.35 23.83
C ALA A 286 0.68 14.46 24.90
N LYS A 287 1.45 13.51 25.44
CA LYS A 287 0.99 12.70 26.58
C LYS A 287 1.02 13.51 27.88
N GLY A 288 1.81 14.57 27.91
CA GLY A 288 2.01 15.44 29.05
C GLY A 288 2.83 14.77 30.15
N LEU A 289 2.64 15.24 31.37
CA LEU A 289 3.32 14.70 32.55
C LEU A 289 2.77 13.32 32.91
N ARG A 290 3.66 12.39 33.28
CA ARG A 290 3.24 11.09 33.85
C ARG A 290 2.42 11.32 35.12
N SER A 291 1.43 10.46 35.36
CA SER A 291 0.60 10.48 36.58
C SER A 291 1.41 10.34 37.88
N THR A 292 2.58 9.70 37.80
CA THR A 292 3.52 9.54 38.92
C THR A 292 4.41 10.78 39.14
N GLY A 293 4.46 11.71 38.18
CA GLY A 293 5.38 12.86 38.17
C GLY A 293 6.86 12.49 38.00
N ALA A 294 7.19 11.21 37.84
CA ALA A 294 8.57 10.74 37.67
C ALA A 294 9.03 10.93 36.22
N LYS A 295 10.31 11.25 36.05
CA LYS A 295 11.00 11.27 34.75
C LYS A 295 11.72 9.94 34.55
N VAL A 296 11.61 9.39 33.34
CA VAL A 296 12.18 8.11 32.96
C VAL A 296 13.33 8.32 31.99
N ILE A 297 14.42 7.57 32.19
CA ILE A 297 15.49 7.45 31.20
C ILE A 297 15.26 6.17 30.40
N HIS A 298 15.04 6.33 29.10
CA HIS A 298 14.90 5.24 28.15
C HIS A 298 16.27 4.92 27.55
N VAL A 299 16.73 3.67 27.63
CA VAL A 299 18.03 3.24 27.10
C VAL A 299 17.81 2.26 25.95
N VAL A 300 18.47 2.51 24.83
CA VAL A 300 18.36 1.71 23.61
C VAL A 300 19.72 1.12 23.25
N PRO A 301 20.02 -0.12 23.67
CA PRO A 301 21.25 -0.79 23.28
C PRO A 301 21.14 -1.45 21.90
N TRP A 302 22.19 -1.35 21.09
CA TRP A 302 22.39 -2.22 19.93
C TRP A 302 22.94 -3.58 20.37
N THR A 303 24.07 -3.53 21.08
CA THR A 303 24.69 -4.65 21.78
C THR A 303 25.21 -4.17 23.12
N MET A 304 24.77 -4.80 24.23
CA MET A 304 25.21 -4.39 25.56
C MET A 304 26.39 -5.22 26.05
N THR A 305 27.55 -4.60 26.24
CA THR A 305 28.69 -5.21 26.92
C THR A 305 28.76 -4.74 28.38
N ALA A 306 29.38 -5.55 29.25
CA ALA A 306 29.52 -5.19 30.66
C ALA A 306 30.29 -3.86 30.85
N ASN A 307 31.28 -3.58 30.01
CA ASN A 307 32.05 -2.34 30.03
C ASN A 307 31.20 -1.14 29.59
N LEU A 308 30.43 -1.27 28.51
CA LEU A 308 29.52 -0.21 28.05
C LEU A 308 28.48 0.13 29.11
N LEU A 309 27.89 -0.89 29.76
CA LEU A 309 26.94 -0.68 30.84
C LEU A 309 27.58 0.07 32.01
N GLN A 310 28.80 -0.31 32.43
CA GLN A 310 29.51 0.39 33.51
C GLN A 310 29.79 1.86 33.17
N LEU A 311 30.21 2.15 31.95
CA LEU A 311 30.46 3.52 31.49
C LEU A 311 29.16 4.34 31.43
N LEU A 312 28.09 3.77 30.85
CA LEU A 312 26.78 4.39 30.78
C LEU A 312 26.23 4.71 32.18
N THR A 313 26.36 3.76 33.11
CA THR A 313 25.91 3.95 34.50
C THR A 313 26.66 5.09 35.17
N ARG A 314 27.99 5.14 35.01
CA ARG A 314 28.84 6.19 35.57
C ARG A 314 28.56 7.56 34.96
N ASP A 315 28.40 7.62 33.64
CA ASP A 315 28.38 8.90 32.92
C ASP A 315 26.98 9.53 32.88
N LYS A 316 25.93 8.70 32.74
CA LYS A 316 24.59 9.19 32.38
C LYS A 316 23.46 8.71 33.31
N LEU A 317 23.67 7.63 34.07
CA LEU A 317 22.63 7.06 34.96
C LEU A 317 22.97 7.24 36.45
N CYS A 318 23.91 8.13 36.77
CA CYS A 318 24.23 8.47 38.14
C CYS A 318 23.08 9.29 38.78
N PRO A 319 22.53 8.87 39.92
CA PRO A 319 21.50 9.64 40.62
C PRO A 319 22.15 10.82 41.35
N GLU A 320 22.39 11.93 40.65
CA GLU A 320 23.11 13.07 41.22
C GLU A 320 22.24 14.01 42.07
N SER A 321 20.91 13.90 42.12
CA SER A 321 20.10 14.59 43.14
C SER A 321 18.66 14.06 43.23
N CYS A 322 18.26 13.67 44.44
CA CYS A 322 16.90 13.51 44.96
C CYS A 322 15.78 13.13 43.95
N GLY A 323 15.70 11.83 43.64
CA GLY A 323 14.55 11.21 42.98
C GLY A 323 14.83 9.72 42.72
N THR A 324 13.81 8.87 42.76
CA THR A 324 13.91 7.50 42.21
C THR A 324 14.08 7.61 40.71
N LEU A 325 15.30 7.35 40.22
CA LEU A 325 15.62 7.32 38.80
C LEU A 325 15.05 6.04 38.19
N GLU A 326 14.00 6.17 37.37
CA GLU A 326 13.44 5.03 36.64
C GLU A 326 14.15 4.89 35.30
N ILE A 327 14.59 3.66 34.98
CA ILE A 327 15.32 3.34 33.76
C ILE A 327 14.56 2.22 33.04
N GLN A 328 14.28 2.42 31.75
CA GLN A 328 13.61 1.42 30.92
C GLN A 328 14.46 1.09 29.70
N PHE A 329 14.61 -0.19 29.39
CA PHE A 329 15.33 -0.66 28.22
C PHE A 329 14.36 -0.98 27.08
N HIS A 330 14.73 -0.54 25.88
CA HIS A 330 13.94 -0.71 24.66
C HIS A 330 14.77 -1.43 23.60
N ARG A 331 14.10 -2.14 22.70
CA ARG A 331 14.78 -2.91 21.64
C ARG A 331 15.21 -2.04 20.48
N ASP A 332 14.51 -0.94 20.25
CA ASP A 332 14.71 -0.06 19.11
C ASP A 332 14.42 1.40 19.52
N PRO A 333 14.95 2.39 18.78
CA PRO A 333 14.77 3.78 19.13
C PRO A 333 13.31 4.25 19.04
N LEU A 334 12.53 3.69 18.11
CA LEU A 334 11.15 4.11 17.87
C LEU A 334 10.26 3.74 19.06
N SER A 335 10.39 2.53 19.61
CA SER A 335 9.67 2.11 20.82
C SER A 335 10.04 2.96 22.05
N ALA A 336 11.31 3.36 22.17
CA ALA A 336 11.75 4.25 23.25
C ALA A 336 11.10 5.64 23.17
N VAL A 337 11.11 6.27 22.00
CA VAL A 337 10.47 7.57 21.76
C VAL A 337 8.96 7.47 21.97
N ASN A 338 8.33 6.42 21.46
CA ASN A 338 6.90 6.15 21.66
C ASN A 338 6.52 5.87 23.11
N ALA A 339 7.47 5.58 24.00
CA ALA A 339 7.24 5.39 25.43
C ALA A 339 7.47 6.67 26.27
N CYS A 340 7.99 7.74 25.67
CA CYS A 340 8.34 8.98 26.36
C CYS A 340 7.09 9.82 26.73
N TYR A 341 7.24 10.59 27.79
CA TYR A 341 6.34 11.62 28.30
C TYR A 341 7.14 12.93 28.49
N GLU A 342 6.45 14.01 28.88
CA GLU A 342 7.07 15.33 29.10
C GLU A 342 8.27 15.26 30.06
N GLY A 343 9.44 15.69 29.57
CA GLY A 343 10.67 15.79 30.33
C GLY A 343 11.52 14.52 30.40
N ASP A 344 11.13 13.45 29.70
CA ASP A 344 11.92 12.21 29.63
C ASP A 344 13.17 12.35 28.73
N ARG A 345 14.09 11.40 28.89
CA ARG A 345 15.33 11.34 28.14
C ARG A 345 15.56 9.97 27.55
N VAL A 346 15.93 9.93 26.27
CA VAL A 346 16.27 8.72 25.52
C VAL A 346 17.77 8.73 25.24
N ILE A 347 18.44 7.65 25.60
CA ILE A 347 19.87 7.44 25.35
C ILE A 347 20.04 6.26 24.41
N ILE A 348 20.58 6.52 23.23
CA ILE A 348 20.83 5.52 22.19
C ILE A 348 22.31 5.15 22.23
N CYS A 349 22.61 3.86 22.42
CA CYS A 349 23.99 3.38 22.48
C CYS A 349 24.62 3.30 21.08
N PRO A 350 25.95 3.17 20.97
CA PRO A 350 26.62 2.93 19.70
C PRO A 350 26.06 1.73 18.95
N GLY A 351 25.77 1.92 17.66
CA GLY A 351 25.15 0.93 16.79
C GLY A 351 24.54 1.55 15.54
N HIS A 352 24.10 0.66 14.63
CA HIS A 352 23.40 1.06 13.41
C HIS A 352 21.96 0.54 13.44
N TYR A 353 21.02 1.44 13.67
CA TYR A 353 19.60 1.12 13.88
C TYR A 353 18.79 1.36 12.61
N PHE A 354 18.11 0.34 12.13
CA PHE A 354 17.13 0.48 11.05
C PHE A 354 15.74 0.68 11.63
N VAL A 355 15.05 1.71 11.20
CA VAL A 355 13.70 2.06 11.69
C VAL A 355 12.72 2.15 10.53
N ASP A 356 11.74 1.26 10.54
CA ASP A 356 10.56 1.33 9.67
C ASP A 356 9.45 2.08 10.40
N GLY A 357 9.38 3.40 10.17
CA GLY A 357 8.40 4.28 10.81
C GLY A 357 8.86 5.73 10.96
N MET A 358 8.05 6.48 11.71
CA MET A 358 8.17 7.93 11.93
C MET A 358 8.33 8.25 13.42
N PHE A 359 9.31 9.07 13.78
CA PHE A 359 9.47 9.59 15.13
C PHE A 359 8.53 10.76 15.36
N SER A 360 7.38 10.49 15.98
CA SER A 360 6.40 11.50 16.37
C SER A 360 6.66 12.01 17.79
N ILE A 361 7.26 13.19 17.91
CA ILE A 361 7.69 13.77 19.20
C ILE A 361 6.79 14.96 19.55
N ALA A 362 5.80 14.69 20.41
CA ALA A 362 4.81 15.67 20.85
C ALA A 362 5.10 16.30 22.21
N ASP A 363 5.92 15.65 23.02
CA ASP A 363 6.33 16.08 24.36
C ASP A 363 7.75 16.65 24.32
N SER A 364 8.11 17.50 25.28
CA SER A 364 9.47 18.04 25.41
C SER A 364 10.41 16.97 25.94
N ILE A 365 11.17 16.33 25.05
CA ILE A 365 12.09 15.23 25.40
C ILE A 365 13.52 15.51 24.93
N GLU A 366 14.47 14.79 25.52
CA GLU A 366 15.87 14.79 25.10
C GLU A 366 16.24 13.45 24.46
N LEU A 367 16.62 13.45 23.18
CA LEU A 367 17.12 12.30 22.44
C LEU A 367 18.64 12.45 22.26
N GLU A 368 19.42 11.54 22.83
CA GLU A 368 20.88 11.63 22.84
C GLU A 368 21.54 10.33 22.40
N GLY A 369 22.48 10.41 21.46
CA GLY A 369 23.44 9.34 21.18
C GLY A 369 24.57 9.30 22.20
N TYR A 370 24.86 8.11 22.73
CA TYR A 370 25.97 7.88 23.64
C TYR A 370 27.25 7.56 22.86
N GLY A 371 27.92 8.60 22.38
CA GLY A 371 29.15 8.46 21.59
C GLY A 371 29.34 9.61 20.61
N LEU A 372 30.14 9.38 19.58
CA LEU A 372 30.22 10.29 18.44
C LEU A 372 29.03 10.04 17.50
N PRO A 373 28.62 11.04 16.69
CA PRO A 373 27.49 10.89 15.77
C PRO A 373 27.64 9.70 14.83
N ASP A 374 28.85 9.44 14.30
CA ASP A 374 29.12 8.31 13.41
C ASP A 374 29.06 6.93 14.11
N ASP A 375 29.12 6.89 15.44
CA ASP A 375 28.98 5.65 16.21
C ASP A 375 27.51 5.31 16.48
N VAL A 376 26.60 6.28 16.37
CA VAL A 376 25.17 6.13 16.67
C VAL A 376 24.34 6.55 15.47
N VAL A 377 24.11 5.58 14.57
CA VAL A 377 23.45 5.81 13.28
C VAL A 377 22.02 5.29 13.33
N ILE A 378 21.05 6.12 12.97
CA ILE A 378 19.65 5.72 12.76
C ILE A 378 19.34 5.92 11.28
N GLU A 379 19.07 4.81 10.59
CA GLU A 379 18.72 4.78 9.17
C GLU A 379 17.24 4.47 9.00
N LYS A 380 16.56 5.33 8.24
CA LYS A 380 15.14 5.18 7.94
C LYS A 380 14.92 4.13 6.86
N GLN A 381 13.99 3.21 7.10
CA GLN A 381 13.39 2.36 6.08
C GLN A 381 12.07 2.96 5.56
N GLY A 382 11.76 2.70 4.28
CA GLY A 382 10.59 3.23 3.58
C GLY A 382 10.73 4.70 3.13
N LYS A 383 10.00 5.08 2.07
CA LYS A 383 10.16 6.38 1.39
C LYS A 383 9.05 7.40 1.74
N GLY A 384 7.89 6.95 2.21
CA GLY A 384 6.68 7.76 2.29
C GLY A 384 6.50 8.48 3.62
N ASP A 385 6.81 7.81 4.74
CA ASP A 385 6.68 8.42 6.07
C ASP A 385 7.75 9.51 6.30
N ASN A 386 7.40 10.52 7.12
CA ASN A 386 8.39 11.46 7.67
C ASN A 386 9.40 10.70 8.53
N PHE A 387 10.64 11.18 8.63
CA PHE A 387 11.58 10.56 9.56
C PHE A 387 11.39 11.07 10.99
N PHE A 388 11.60 12.36 11.23
CA PHE A 388 11.34 13.02 12.50
C PHE A 388 10.27 14.10 12.36
N ASP A 389 9.27 14.08 13.24
CA ASP A 389 8.23 15.10 13.32
C ASP A 389 8.11 15.61 14.76
N CYS A 390 8.30 16.91 14.92
CA CYS A 390 8.48 17.58 16.19
C CYS A 390 7.39 18.65 16.39
N THR A 391 6.53 18.43 17.37
CA THR A 391 5.49 19.38 17.81
C THR A 391 5.65 19.81 19.27
N GLY A 392 6.53 19.15 20.03
CA GLY A 392 6.80 19.46 21.44
C GLY A 392 7.37 20.87 21.66
N ALA A 393 7.12 21.42 22.84
CA ALA A 393 7.49 22.80 23.15
C ALA A 393 9.02 23.03 23.14
N ASN A 394 9.79 22.08 23.65
CA ASN A 394 11.25 22.12 23.63
C ASN A 394 11.87 20.72 23.47
N ILE A 395 12.21 20.35 22.24
CA ILE A 395 12.82 19.06 21.91
C ILE A 395 14.32 19.26 21.71
N LYS A 396 15.13 18.34 22.24
CA LYS A 396 16.58 18.32 22.01
C LYS A 396 17.00 16.99 21.40
N ILE A 397 17.70 17.04 20.28
CA ILE A 397 18.31 15.88 19.62
C ILE A 397 19.81 16.12 19.56
N SER A 398 20.62 15.17 20.02
CA SER A 398 22.07 15.37 20.10
C SER A 398 22.90 14.12 19.88
N ASN A 399 24.11 14.29 19.35
CA ASN A 399 25.12 13.22 19.17
C ASN A 399 24.64 12.04 18.31
N LEU A 400 23.88 12.30 17.23
CA LEU A 400 23.28 11.26 16.39
C LEU A 400 23.57 11.50 14.91
N LYS A 401 23.70 10.40 14.16
CA LYS A 401 23.64 10.42 12.70
C LYS A 401 22.30 9.89 12.21
N LEU A 402 21.59 10.70 11.44
CA LEU A 402 20.31 10.37 10.82
C LEU A 402 20.50 10.18 9.33
N VAL A 403 20.09 9.04 8.80
CA VAL A 403 20.22 8.70 7.37
C VAL A 403 18.86 8.39 6.77
N GLN A 404 18.55 9.03 5.65
CA GLN A 404 17.30 8.85 4.91
C GLN A 404 17.59 8.79 3.41
N HIS A 405 17.08 7.74 2.74
CA HIS A 405 17.26 7.51 1.31
C HIS A 405 15.93 7.65 0.55
N ASP A 406 15.97 8.26 -0.64
CA ASP A 406 14.84 8.38 -1.57
C ASP A 406 13.48 8.81 -0.97
N ALA A 407 13.47 9.59 0.12
CA ALA A 407 12.23 9.90 0.80
C ALA A 407 11.41 10.98 0.10
N VAL A 408 10.09 10.83 0.14
CA VAL A 408 9.13 11.85 -0.31
C VAL A 408 9.12 13.03 0.67
N GLU A 409 9.24 12.72 1.96
CA GLU A 409 9.17 13.67 3.05
C GLU A 409 10.56 14.01 3.64
N GLY A 410 10.65 15.14 4.34
CA GLY A 410 11.88 15.62 4.93
C GLY A 410 12.46 14.75 6.06
N ILE A 411 13.76 14.91 6.30
CA ILE A 411 14.48 14.19 7.37
C ILE A 411 14.04 14.69 8.77
N LEU A 412 13.66 15.96 8.87
CA LEU A 412 13.15 16.56 10.10
C LEU A 412 12.10 17.62 9.77
N ASN A 413 10.92 17.48 10.37
CA ASN A 413 9.85 18.46 10.30
C ASN A 413 9.60 19.05 11.69
N VAL A 414 9.65 20.36 11.80
CA VAL A 414 9.34 21.10 13.02
C VAL A 414 8.05 21.87 12.80
N HIS A 415 6.98 21.38 13.41
CA HIS A 415 5.64 21.92 13.24
C HIS A 415 5.35 23.04 14.24
N HIS A 416 5.77 22.86 15.49
CA HIS A 416 5.55 23.82 16.59
C HIS A 416 6.71 23.76 17.59
N GLY A 417 6.78 24.78 18.46
CA GLY A 417 7.76 24.82 19.54
C GLY A 417 9.19 25.01 19.05
N LYS A 418 10.14 24.61 19.89
CA LYS A 418 11.58 24.73 19.62
C LYS A 418 12.21 23.36 19.53
N THR A 419 12.91 23.09 18.43
CA THR A 419 13.75 21.90 18.29
C THR A 419 15.22 22.30 18.22
N THR A 420 16.06 21.69 19.05
CA THR A 420 17.50 21.92 19.10
C THR A 420 18.26 20.70 18.59
N LEU A 421 19.06 20.87 17.55
CA LEU A 421 20.02 19.88 17.07
C LEU A 421 21.41 20.26 17.56
N GLU A 422 22.09 19.36 18.28
CA GLU A 422 23.42 19.61 18.82
C GLU A 422 24.35 18.43 18.50
N ASN A 423 25.41 18.70 17.73
CA ASN A 423 26.36 17.66 17.31
C ASN A 423 25.66 16.51 16.56
N CYS A 424 24.82 16.83 15.57
CA CYS A 424 24.12 15.84 14.75
C CYS A 424 24.61 15.85 13.31
N VAL A 425 24.56 14.70 12.65
CA VAL A 425 24.83 14.57 11.21
C VAL A 425 23.55 14.09 10.52
N LEU A 426 23.03 14.86 9.58
CA LEU A 426 21.81 14.57 8.85
C LEU A 426 22.16 14.31 7.38
N GLN A 427 21.84 13.12 6.88
CA GLN A 427 22.09 12.71 5.49
C GLN A 427 20.77 12.36 4.83
N CYS A 428 20.38 13.15 3.82
CA CYS A 428 19.16 12.95 3.04
C CYS A 428 19.45 13.16 1.54
N GLU A 429 18.57 12.70 0.65
CA GLU A 429 18.72 12.82 -0.82
C GLU A 429 17.66 13.72 -1.50
N THR A 430 16.68 14.17 -0.71
CA THR A 430 15.50 14.94 -1.13
C THR A 430 15.32 16.14 -0.20
N THR A 431 14.16 16.28 0.45
CA THR A 431 13.87 17.38 1.37
C THR A 431 14.72 17.21 2.63
N GLY A 432 15.46 18.25 3.01
CA GLY A 432 16.20 18.28 4.27
C GLY A 432 15.27 18.55 5.45
N ILE A 433 15.37 19.75 6.01
CA ILE A 433 14.63 20.13 7.21
C ILE A 433 13.51 21.11 6.85
N THR A 434 12.29 20.85 7.31
CA THR A 434 11.14 21.75 7.17
C THR A 434 10.81 22.40 8.51
N VAL A 435 10.71 23.73 8.55
CA VAL A 435 10.31 24.48 9.75
C VAL A 435 9.06 25.30 9.44
N ARG A 436 7.98 25.07 10.20
CA ARG A 436 6.72 25.81 10.04
C ARG A 436 6.82 27.21 10.64
N THR A 437 5.92 28.09 10.22
CA THR A 437 5.92 29.53 10.58
C THR A 437 5.87 29.80 12.09
N SER A 438 5.32 28.88 12.89
CA SER A 438 5.18 29.00 14.35
C SER A 438 6.22 28.19 15.14
N ALA A 439 7.27 27.71 14.48
CA ALA A 439 8.31 26.88 15.06
C ALA A 439 9.70 27.56 15.02
N GLU A 440 10.59 27.11 15.90
CA GLU A 440 12.00 27.51 15.96
C GLU A 440 12.90 26.28 15.84
N LEU A 441 13.91 26.35 14.97
CA LEU A 441 14.97 25.36 14.88
C LEU A 441 16.31 26.00 15.28
N LEU A 442 17.02 25.38 16.20
CA LEU A 442 18.37 25.77 16.60
C LEU A 442 19.35 24.65 16.28
N MET A 443 20.27 24.88 15.33
CA MET A 443 21.32 23.93 14.98
C MET A 443 22.68 24.39 15.55
N ARG A 444 23.37 23.52 16.26
CA ARG A 444 24.71 23.75 16.83
C ARG A 444 25.62 22.60 16.46
N ASN A 445 26.79 22.91 15.89
CA ASN A 445 27.81 21.93 15.50
C ASN A 445 27.21 20.73 14.73
N SER A 446 26.21 20.98 13.87
CA SER A 446 25.47 19.93 13.18
C SER A 446 25.58 20.13 11.68
N ASP A 447 25.70 19.03 10.94
CA ASP A 447 25.88 19.03 9.49
C ASP A 447 24.66 18.44 8.79
N LEU A 448 24.27 19.02 7.65
CA LEU A 448 23.20 18.52 6.78
C LEU A 448 23.77 18.29 5.38
N TYR A 449 23.66 17.06 4.88
CA TYR A 449 24.17 16.63 3.59
C TYR A 449 23.05 16.15 2.66
N GLY A 450 23.19 16.48 1.36
CA GLY A 450 22.37 15.94 0.28
C GLY A 450 20.93 16.46 0.19
N ALA A 451 20.54 17.42 1.04
CA ALA A 451 19.28 18.15 0.90
C ALA A 451 19.23 18.94 -0.41
N LYS A 452 18.09 18.88 -1.11
CA LYS A 452 17.82 19.59 -2.38
C LYS A 452 17.01 20.86 -2.20
#